data_AF-A0A3N0DZ53-F1
#
_entry.id   AF-A0A3N0DZ53-F1
#
_cell.length_a   1.000
_cell.length_b   1.000
_cell.length_c   1.000
_cell.angle_alpha   90.00
_cell.angle_beta   90.00
_cell.angle_gamma   90.00
#
_symmetry.space_group_name_H-M   'P 1'
#
loop_
_entity.id
_entity.type
_entity.pdbx_description
1 polymer ?
#
loop_
_entity_poly.entity_id
_entity_poly.type
_entity_poly.pdbx_seq_one_letter_code
_entity_poly.pdbx_strand_id
1 'polypeptide(L)' 'MYAFLITLHSHVLAADPTPADKDVKAGWPAFFIFLGLAVAVGLLGWSLVRQLNKTKRNADAGVFGTPDEGPTGPAAG' A
#
# COMPACT_ATOMS: atom_id res chain seq x y z
N MET A 1 -19.27 30.00 -15.92
CA MET A 1 -18.18 29.52 -16.81
C MET A 1 -17.00 30.50 -16.89
N TYR A 2 -17.23 31.81 -17.04
CA TYR A 2 -16.14 32.81 -17.02
C TYR A 2 -15.43 32.99 -15.66
N ALA A 3 -16.14 32.82 -14.54
CA ALA A 3 -15.52 32.89 -13.21
C ALA A 3 -14.44 31.81 -13.00
N PHE A 4 -14.62 30.62 -13.58
CA PHE A 4 -13.64 29.54 -13.49
C PHE A 4 -12.37 29.86 -14.29
N LEU A 5 -12.50 30.51 -15.44
CA LEU A 5 -11.38 30.93 -16.28
C LEU A 5 -10.56 32.05 -15.63
N ILE A 6 -11.20 32.98 -14.92
CA ILE A 6 -10.50 34.07 -14.20
C ILE A 6 -9.71 33.50 -13.02
N THR A 7 -10.31 32.61 -12.22
CA THR A 7 -9.62 31.97 -11.09
C THR A 7 -8.42 31.14 -11.55
N LEU A 8 -8.52 30.43 -12.67
CA LEU A 8 -7.43 29.61 -13.22
C LEU A 8 -6.27 30.46 -13.77
N HIS A 9 -6.56 31.57 -14.46
CA HIS A 9 -5.54 32.52 -14.92
C HIS A 9 -4.81 33.23 -13.77
N SER A 10 -5.53 33.55 -12.70
CA SER A 10 -4.96 34.24 -11.52
C SER A 10 -3.89 33.39 -10.82
N HIS A 11 -4.01 32.07 -10.86
CA HIS A 11 -3.06 31.15 -10.22
C HIS A 11 -1.79 30.93 -11.05
N VAL A 12 -1.87 31.07 -12.37
CA VAL A 12 -0.71 30.88 -13.28
C VAL A 12 0.24 32.08 -13.26
N LEU A 13 -0.28 33.30 -13.10
CA LEU A 13 0.55 34.52 -13.03
C LEU A 13 1.19 34.76 -11.66
N ALA A 14 0.70 34.09 -10.60
CA ALA A 14 1.24 34.19 -9.24
C ALA A 14 2.42 33.23 -8.98
N ALA A 15 2.77 32.39 -9.94
CA ALA A 15 3.79 31.36 -9.82
C ALA A 15 4.93 31.59 -10.82
N ASP A 16 5.89 32.48 -10.51
CA ASP A 16 7.32 32.15 -10.52
C ASP A 16 8.22 33.29 -10.00
N PRO A 17 8.43 33.44 -8.69
CA PRO A 17 9.74 33.81 -8.20
C PRO A 17 10.59 32.54 -8.13
N THR A 18 11.62 32.46 -8.97
CA THR A 18 12.58 31.34 -8.97
C THR A 18 13.02 31.07 -7.53
N PRO A 19 12.78 29.87 -6.97
CA PRO A 19 13.04 29.63 -5.57
C PRO A 19 14.53 29.87 -5.27
N ALA A 20 14.83 30.67 -4.24
CA ALA A 20 16.20 30.79 -3.77
C ALA A 20 16.67 29.42 -3.26
N ASP A 21 17.89 29.00 -3.62
CA ASP A 21 18.52 27.68 -3.32
C ASP A 21 18.41 27.20 -1.86
N LYS A 22 18.03 28.09 -0.93
CA LYS A 22 17.79 27.76 0.48
C LYS A 22 16.50 27.00 0.75
N ASP A 23 15.54 26.97 -0.17
CA ASP A 23 14.26 26.23 -0.01
C ASP A 23 14.36 24.74 -0.39
N VAL A 24 15.47 24.31 -1.01
CA VAL A 24 15.71 22.92 -1.45
C VAL A 24 16.58 22.11 -0.47
N LYS A 25 16.67 22.54 0.79
CA LYS A 25 17.13 21.64 1.86
C LYS A 25 15.91 20.96 2.44
N ALA A 26 15.57 19.79 1.87
CA ALA A 26 14.64 18.84 2.46
C ALA A 26 15.05 18.65 3.92
N GLY A 27 14.35 19.32 4.83
CA GLY A 27 14.72 19.34 6.24
C GLY A 27 14.70 17.92 6.79
N TRP A 28 15.36 17.73 7.93
CA TRP A 28 15.21 16.57 8.80
C TRP A 28 13.82 15.88 8.81
N PRO A 29 12.65 16.58 8.77
CA PRO A 29 11.34 15.93 8.59
C PRO A 29 11.21 15.00 7.38
N ALA A 30 11.75 15.36 6.21
CA ALA A 30 11.66 14.52 5.02
C ALA A 30 12.38 13.16 5.21
N PHE A 31 13.50 13.18 5.95
CA PHE A 31 14.22 11.97 6.32
C PHE A 31 13.38 11.06 7.23
N PHE A 32 12.69 11.64 8.22
CA PHE A 32 11.80 10.85 9.10
C PHE A 32 10.59 10.28 8.36
N ILE A 33 10.02 11.02 7.41
CA ILE A 33 8.93 10.53 6.56
C ILE A 33 9.41 9.33 5.74
N PHE A 34 10.61 9.40 5.15
CA PHE A 34 11.19 8.30 4.41
C PHE A 34 11.42 7.06 5.29
N LEU A 35 11.95 7.24 6.50
CA LEU A 35 12.13 6.15 7.44
C LEU A 35 10.78 5.55 7.88
N GLY A 36 9.76 6.38 8.10
CA GLY A 36 8.41 5.95 8.41
C GLY A 36 7.79 5.11 7.29
N LEU A 37 7.97 5.53 6.03
CA LEU A 37 7.57 4.75 4.85
C LEU A 37 8.30 3.41 4.77
N ALA A 38 9.61 3.38 5.01
CA ALA A 38 10.39 2.15 5.02
C ALA A 38 9.91 1.17 6.09
N VAL A 39 9.62 1.66 7.30
CA VAL A 39 9.07 0.85 8.40
C VAL A 39 7.68 0.34 8.05
N ALA A 40 6.81 1.19 7.49
CA ALA A 40 5.46 0.79 7.08
C ALA A 40 5.51 -0.36 6.05
N VAL A 41 6.37 -0.24 5.03
CA VAL A 41 6.58 -1.30 4.04
C VAL A 41 7.15 -2.57 4.68
N GLY A 42 8.14 -2.44 5.57
CA GLY A 42 8.72 -3.57 6.29
C GLY A 42 7.71 -4.33 7.16
N LEU A 43 6.85 -3.61 7.88
CA LEU A 43 5.77 -4.18 8.68
C LEU A 43 4.72 -4.90 7.81
N LEU A 44 4.39 -4.32 6.65
CA LEU A 44 3.47 -4.94 5.70
C LEU A 44 4.05 -6.26 5.15
N GLY A 45 5.32 -6.25 4.73
CA GLY A 45 6.02 -7.45 4.26
C GLY A 45 6.11 -8.53 5.34
N TRP A 46 6.47 -8.16 6.57
CA TRP A 46 6.52 -9.08 7.70
C TRP A 46 5.14 -9.69 8.02
N SER A 47 4.08 -8.87 8.02
CA SER A 47 2.71 -9.31 8.24
C SER A 47 2.28 -10.35 7.21
N LEU A 48 2.56 -10.09 5.92
CA LEU A 48 2.24 -11.00 4.84
C LEU A 48 3.01 -12.33 4.95
N VAL A 49 4.33 -12.27 5.14
CA VAL A 49 5.18 -13.49 5.27
C VAL A 49 4.75 -14.32 6.47
N ARG A 50 4.42 -13.67 7.59
CA ARG A 50 3.92 -14.36 8.80
C ARG A 50 2.62 -15.12 8.53
N GLN A 51 1.70 -14.55 7.76
CA GLN A 51 0.45 -15.22 7.39
C GLN A 51 0.70 -16.40 6.45
N LEU A 52 1.52 -16.21 5.41
CA LEU A 52 1.87 -17.28 4.47
C LEU A 52 2.56 -18.46 5.17
N ASN A 53 3.47 -18.19 6.12
CA ASN A 53 4.14 -19.23 6.89
C ASN A 53 3.18 -19.98 7.83
N LYS A 54 2.18 -19.31 8.40
CA LYS A 54 1.14 -19.99 9.20
C LYS A 54 0.33 -20.94 8.33
N THR A 55 -0.09 -20.50 7.15
CA THR A 55 -0.84 -21.35 6.21
C THR A 55 -0.01 -22.54 5.77
N LYS A 56 1.27 -22.33 5.40
CA LYS A 56 2.21 -23.42 5.07
C LYS A 56 2.31 -24.44 6.19
N ARG A 57 2.56 -24.00 7.43
CA ARG A 57 2.66 -24.91 8.58
C ARG A 57 1.37 -25.71 8.82
N ASN A 58 0.21 -25.11 8.61
CA ASN A 58 -1.07 -25.80 8.76
C ASN A 58 -1.33 -26.78 7.60
N ALA A 59 -0.87 -26.45 6.39
CA ALA A 59 -0.91 -27.36 5.25
C ALA A 59 0.04 -28.55 5.45
N ASP A 60 1.28 -28.30 5.90
CA ASP A 60 2.26 -29.34 6.23
C ASP A 60 1.80 -30.23 7.39
N ALA A 61 1.07 -29.66 8.35
CA ALA A 61 0.46 -30.39 9.46
C ALA A 61 -0.82 -31.16 9.06
N GLY A 62 -1.23 -31.13 7.78
CA GLY A 62 -2.39 -31.88 7.28
C GLY A 62 -3.74 -31.40 7.84
N VAL A 63 -3.82 -30.15 8.34
CA VAL A 63 -5.05 -29.61 8.98
C VAL A 63 -6.15 -29.32 7.95
N PHE A 64 -5.77 -29.00 6.72
CA PHE A 64 -6.70 -28.92 5.60
C PHE A 64 -6.80 -30.31 4.97
N GLY A 65 -7.89 -31.02 5.25
CA GLY A 65 -8.15 -32.34 4.69
C GLY A 65 -8.03 -32.35 3.16
N THR A 66 -7.62 -33.50 2.63
CA THR A 66 -7.55 -33.77 1.19
C THR A 66 -8.86 -33.33 0.52
N PRO A 67 -8.82 -32.53 -0.56
CA PRO A 67 -10.01 -32.23 -1.33
C PRO A 67 -10.38 -33.46 -2.15
N ASP A 68 -10.88 -34.49 -1.48
CA ASP A 68 -11.37 -35.70 -2.11
C ASP A 68 -12.69 -36.14 -1.47
N GLU A 69 -13.65 -35.23 -1.51
CA GLU A 69 -15.07 -35.57 -1.48
C GLU A 69 -15.85 -34.34 -1.96
N GLY A 70 -15.95 -34.23 -3.30
CA GLY A 70 -17.02 -33.47 -3.92
C GLY A 70 -18.39 -33.97 -3.42
N PRO A 71 -19.48 -33.24 -3.66
CA PRO A 71 -20.79 -33.60 -3.15
C PRO A 71 -21.26 -34.92 -3.77
N THR A 72 -20.92 -36.04 -3.14
CA THR A 72 -21.57 -37.32 -3.38
C THR A 72 -22.97 -37.19 -2.80
N GLY A 73 -23.88 -36.70 -3.65
CA GLY A 73 -25.30 -36.92 -3.47
C GLY A 73 -25.57 -38.42 -3.26
N PRO A 74 -26.61 -38.78 -2.50
CA PRO A 74 -26.86 -40.16 -2.09
C PRO A 74 -27.04 -41.05 -3.32
N ALA A 75 -26.04 -41.88 -3.60
CA ALA A 75 -26.13 -42.99 -4.52
C ALA A 75 -26.76 -44.18 -3.78
N ALA A 76 -27.97 -44.54 -4.26
CA ALA A 76 -28.67 -45.80 -4.11
C ALA A 76 -28.06 -46.87 -3.19
N GLY A 77 -28.79 -47.14 -2.11
CA GLY A 77 -28.80 -48.39 -1.35
C GLY A 77 -30.19 -48.59 -0.78
#